data_AF-A0A8I2A7N5-F1
#
_entry.id   AF-A0A8I2A7N5-F1
#
_cell.length_a   1.000
_cell.length_b   1.000
_cell.length_c   1.000
_cell.angle_alpha   90.00
_cell.angle_beta   90.00
_cell.angle_gamma   90.00
#
_symmetry.space_group_name_H-M   'P 1'
#
loop_
_entity.id
_entity.type
_entity.pdbx_description
1 polymer ?
#
loop_
_entity_poly.entity_id
_entity_poly.type
_entity_poly.pdbx_seq_one_letter_code
_entity_poly.pdbx_strand_id
1 'polypeptide(L)'
;MATPSKLKVFSNRLFGRFKSTEEVESNRKALEVEYYEWVEFAQSDDYKRFEELKSWEATKEYLTVKKEVEAIKYSESPEQREEQELKKLSRSHSIRNFLKIAKSETPDFYQKMEHSQLVKELKELQQFIATPDYQAKKNQYRKDNSAEYQKELRLKELLGNPDIKKYIKLEKENDLKEYFQTENSEQLKRYNELSEKVSTEDFKNRKAYLLSKNKFEQTDAYKNLQEFKQLESSEKIKWFFRLNRSNKFDDLKAWNLAFYDDFDSKNIDPHKWLTKFFWGEALVGKPYSFTTDNQNYTEKGNIEIGNSTLKIITRKEASEGLAWDKKFGFTPKAFAYTSGIINTGHSFRLKEGRIEAKVRMSSVQGISHAFYLVGNEMLPEVDVFLKNNAKPSGISAAYFWPNGKSKVAKSVSSIGGLKLGENFYIFGVEWDSNNIVWTINGIPYKVEPNRHPGISYYMVFTSAVKGSVDDSLLPATLELDWVKCWEKKE
;
A
#
# COMPACT_ATOMS: atom_id res chain seq x y z
N MET A 1 -36.67 -14.09 -1.90
CA MET A 1 -36.22 -13.64 -0.56
C MET A 1 -37.24 -14.05 0.47
N ALA A 2 -36.82 -14.60 1.62
CA ALA A 2 -37.73 -14.83 2.74
C ALA A 2 -38.30 -13.47 3.23
N THR A 3 -39.61 -13.38 3.45
CA THR A 3 -40.26 -12.16 3.94
C THR A 3 -39.60 -11.71 5.25
N PRO A 4 -38.98 -10.52 5.33
CA PRO A 4 -38.37 -10.05 6.56
C PRO A 4 -39.46 -9.91 7.62
N SER A 5 -39.23 -10.56 8.75
CA SER A 5 -40.18 -10.59 9.85
C SER A 5 -40.05 -9.33 10.69
N LYS A 6 -41.18 -8.67 10.99
CA LYS A 6 -41.24 -7.60 12.02
C LYS A 6 -40.67 -8.07 13.36
N LEU A 7 -40.79 -9.38 13.63
CA LEU A 7 -40.19 -10.04 14.80
C LEU A 7 -38.66 -9.92 14.82
N LYS A 8 -38.00 -9.82 13.65
CA LYS A 8 -36.54 -9.69 13.52
C LYS A 8 -36.05 -8.30 13.95
N VAL A 9 -36.79 -7.23 13.64
CA VAL A 9 -36.42 -5.88 14.12
C VAL A 9 -36.70 -5.74 15.61
N PHE A 10 -37.83 -6.27 16.07
CA PHE A 10 -38.18 -6.30 17.48
C PHE A 10 -37.20 -7.15 18.30
N SER A 11 -36.84 -8.35 17.83
CA SER A 11 -35.84 -9.21 18.48
C SER A 11 -34.44 -8.59 18.43
N ASN A 12 -34.04 -7.99 17.30
CA ASN A 12 -32.78 -7.28 17.22
C ASN A 12 -32.70 -6.15 18.26
N ARG A 13 -33.80 -5.44 18.55
CA ARG A 13 -33.83 -4.44 19.62
C ARG A 13 -33.71 -5.05 21.02
N LEU A 14 -34.48 -6.10 21.30
CA LEU A 14 -34.45 -6.81 22.60
C LEU A 14 -33.09 -7.41 22.94
N PHE A 15 -32.34 -7.87 21.93
CA PHE A 15 -31.02 -8.49 22.11
C PHE A 15 -29.84 -7.56 21.77
N GLY A 16 -30.06 -6.24 21.67
CA GLY A 16 -28.99 -5.24 21.43
C GLY A 16 -28.34 -5.30 20.04
N ARG A 17 -28.95 -6.00 19.08
CA ARG A 17 -28.50 -6.11 17.68
C ARG A 17 -29.08 -5.01 16.77
N PHE A 18 -29.94 -4.14 17.29
CA PHE A 18 -30.40 -2.93 16.61
C PHE A 18 -29.48 -1.77 16.97
N LYS A 19 -28.47 -1.58 16.13
CA LYS A 19 -27.44 -0.56 16.30
C LYS A 19 -28.02 0.85 16.29
N SER A 20 -27.41 1.76 17.05
CA SER A 20 -27.78 3.18 16.98
C SER A 20 -27.46 3.74 15.59
N THR A 21 -28.05 4.87 15.23
CA THR A 21 -27.80 5.51 13.94
C THR A 21 -26.34 5.89 13.80
N GLU A 22 -25.74 6.42 14.86
CA GLU A 22 -24.33 6.79 14.95
C GLU A 22 -23.41 5.58 14.77
N GLU A 23 -23.76 4.43 15.39
CA GLU A 23 -23.00 3.20 15.23
C GLU A 23 -23.11 2.65 13.79
N VAL A 24 -24.28 2.76 13.14
CA VAL A 24 -24.45 2.37 11.73
C VAL A 24 -23.60 3.25 10.81
N GLU A 25 -23.60 4.56 11.01
CA GLU A 25 -22.79 5.49 10.22
C GLU A 25 -21.29 5.26 10.43
N SER A 26 -20.85 5.09 11.67
CA SER A 26 -19.45 4.79 12.00
C SER A 26 -18.98 3.49 11.33
N ASN A 27 -19.79 2.42 11.39
CA ASN A 27 -19.48 1.15 10.73
C ASN A 27 -19.43 1.29 9.19
N ARG A 28 -20.37 2.03 8.59
CA ARG A 28 -20.37 2.32 7.14
C ARG A 28 -19.13 3.12 6.74
N LYS A 29 -18.77 4.15 7.52
CA LYS A 29 -17.58 4.97 7.25
C LYS A 29 -16.29 4.16 7.36
N ALA A 30 -16.16 3.31 8.39
CA ALA A 30 -15.02 2.41 8.53
C ALA A 30 -14.91 1.42 7.35
N LEU A 31 -16.04 0.89 6.88
CA LEU A 31 -16.09 0.01 5.70
C LEU A 31 -15.66 0.75 4.42
N GLU A 32 -16.11 1.99 4.23
CA GLU A 32 -15.67 2.83 3.10
C GLU A 32 -14.17 3.12 3.14
N VAL A 33 -13.62 3.48 4.31
CA VAL A 33 -12.18 3.72 4.47
C VAL A 33 -11.38 2.48 4.11
N GLU A 34 -11.75 1.32 4.65
CA GLU A 34 -11.06 0.06 4.34
C GLU A 34 -11.20 -0.34 2.86
N TYR A 35 -12.33 -0.03 2.23
CA TYR A 35 -12.52 -0.24 0.80
C TYR A 35 -11.55 0.62 -0.03
N TYR A 36 -11.42 1.91 0.30
CA TYR A 36 -10.49 2.78 -0.42
C TYR A 36 -9.04 2.38 -0.18
N GLU A 37 -8.65 2.02 1.05
CA GLU A 37 -7.33 1.45 1.30
C GLU A 37 -7.08 0.18 0.46
N TRP A 38 -8.10 -0.65 0.26
CA TRP A 38 -8.00 -1.86 -0.54
C TRP A 38 -7.82 -1.55 -2.02
N VAL A 39 -8.56 -0.56 -2.55
CA VAL A 39 -8.41 -0.06 -3.93
C VAL A 39 -7.03 0.58 -4.14
N GLU A 40 -6.58 1.43 -3.22
CA GLU A 40 -5.28 2.11 -3.30
C GLU A 40 -4.12 1.11 -3.23
N PHE A 41 -4.21 0.12 -2.33
CA PHE A 41 -3.17 -0.90 -2.22
C PHE A 41 -3.02 -1.72 -3.51
N ALA A 42 -4.11 -1.99 -4.24
CA ALA A 42 -4.06 -2.65 -5.54
C ALA A 42 -3.24 -1.89 -6.60
N GLN A 43 -3.02 -0.58 -6.40
CA GLN A 43 -2.25 0.29 -7.29
C GLN A 43 -0.86 0.66 -6.72
N SER A 44 -0.56 0.20 -5.51
CA SER A 44 0.68 0.51 -4.81
C SER A 44 1.92 -0.14 -5.43
N ASP A 45 3.07 0.48 -5.24
CA ASP A 45 4.34 -0.05 -5.73
C ASP A 45 4.75 -1.33 -4.99
N ASP A 46 4.38 -1.47 -3.71
CA ASP A 46 4.55 -2.71 -2.95
C ASP A 46 3.82 -3.90 -3.61
N TYR A 47 2.57 -3.70 -4.04
CA TYR A 47 1.82 -4.75 -4.71
C TYR A 47 2.35 -5.06 -6.11
N LYS A 48 2.76 -4.04 -6.87
CA LYS A 48 3.44 -4.23 -8.16
C LYS A 48 4.72 -5.04 -8.01
N ARG A 49 5.58 -4.67 -7.04
CA ARG A 49 6.82 -5.38 -6.73
C ARG A 49 6.57 -6.82 -6.31
N PHE A 50 5.52 -7.05 -5.53
CA PHE A 50 5.10 -8.41 -5.18
C PHE A 50 4.70 -9.23 -6.41
N GLU A 51 3.87 -8.70 -7.32
CA GLU A 51 3.46 -9.44 -8.53
C GLU A 51 4.63 -9.66 -9.50
N GLU A 52 5.57 -8.72 -9.60
CA GLU A 52 6.83 -8.89 -10.35
C GLU A 52 7.65 -10.06 -9.79
N LEU A 53 7.93 -10.04 -8.48
CA LEU A 53 8.72 -11.07 -7.82
C LEU A 53 8.02 -12.44 -7.81
N LYS A 54 6.70 -12.46 -7.68
CA LYS A 54 5.88 -13.67 -7.79
C LYS A 54 5.96 -14.27 -9.19
N SER A 55 5.88 -13.45 -10.23
CA SER A 55 6.02 -13.89 -11.62
C SER A 55 7.43 -14.43 -11.88
N TRP A 56 8.44 -13.75 -11.36
CA TRP A 56 9.84 -14.20 -11.41
C TRP A 56 10.06 -15.51 -10.64
N GLU A 57 9.56 -15.66 -9.42
CA GLU A 57 9.71 -16.88 -8.61
C GLU A 57 9.09 -18.09 -9.32
N ALA A 58 7.93 -17.90 -9.97
CA ALA A 58 7.25 -18.93 -10.74
C ALA A 58 8.09 -19.50 -11.90
N THR A 59 9.04 -18.73 -12.46
CA THR A 59 9.99 -19.22 -13.48
C THR A 59 10.97 -20.25 -12.94
N LYS A 60 11.22 -20.24 -11.62
CA LYS A 60 12.21 -21.06 -10.92
C LYS A 60 13.65 -20.89 -11.40
N GLU A 61 13.98 -19.81 -12.10
CA GLU A 61 15.34 -19.50 -12.57
C GLU A 61 16.38 -19.47 -11.44
N TYR A 62 15.97 -19.05 -10.24
CA TYR A 62 16.84 -19.05 -9.05
C TYR A 62 17.35 -20.45 -8.67
N LEU A 63 16.67 -21.53 -9.03
CA LEU A 63 17.15 -22.90 -8.82
C LEU A 63 18.32 -23.24 -9.75
N THR A 64 18.30 -22.71 -10.97
CA THR A 64 19.42 -22.83 -11.93
C THR A 64 20.61 -22.05 -11.42
N VAL A 65 20.41 -20.78 -11.05
CA VAL A 65 21.47 -19.94 -10.44
C VAL A 65 22.07 -20.63 -9.22
N LYS A 66 21.23 -21.17 -8.32
CA LYS A 66 21.68 -21.92 -7.14
C LYS A 66 22.59 -23.09 -7.52
N LYS A 67 22.16 -23.94 -8.45
CA LYS A 67 22.96 -25.09 -8.92
C LYS A 67 24.28 -24.66 -9.52
N GLU A 68 24.28 -23.62 -10.35
CA GLU A 68 25.48 -23.10 -11.01
C GLU A 68 26.49 -22.58 -10.00
N VAL A 69 26.08 -21.73 -9.05
CA VAL A 69 27.01 -21.18 -8.05
C VAL A 69 27.50 -22.23 -7.05
N GLU A 70 26.67 -23.22 -6.70
CA GLU A 70 27.07 -24.34 -5.84
C GLU A 70 28.03 -25.31 -6.55
N ALA A 71 27.95 -25.42 -7.87
CA ALA A 71 28.85 -26.25 -8.67
C ALA A 71 30.27 -25.64 -8.75
N ILE A 72 30.40 -24.31 -8.62
CA ILE A 72 31.70 -23.63 -8.60
C ILE A 72 32.44 -24.02 -7.32
N LYS A 73 33.59 -24.67 -7.44
CA LYS A 73 34.41 -25.11 -6.31
C LYS A 73 35.81 -24.53 -6.38
N TYR A 74 36.42 -24.38 -5.20
CA TYR A 74 37.85 -24.11 -5.11
C TYR A 74 38.68 -25.32 -5.58
N SER A 75 38.20 -26.55 -5.38
CA SER A 75 38.85 -27.74 -5.93
C SER A 75 38.88 -27.68 -7.46
N GLU A 76 40.05 -27.92 -8.04
CA GLU A 76 40.32 -27.92 -9.48
C GLU A 76 40.24 -26.55 -10.17
N SER A 77 40.00 -25.49 -9.41
CA SER A 77 39.98 -24.10 -9.89
C SER A 77 41.36 -23.60 -10.32
N PRO A 78 41.44 -22.60 -11.22
CA PRO A 78 42.70 -21.91 -11.53
C PRO A 78 43.40 -21.37 -10.28
N GLU A 79 42.64 -20.79 -9.34
CA GLU A 79 43.15 -20.22 -8.10
C GLU A 79 43.86 -21.29 -7.24
N GLN A 80 43.28 -22.48 -7.14
CA GLN A 80 43.93 -23.60 -6.45
C GLN A 80 45.22 -24.05 -7.14
N ARG A 81 45.21 -24.13 -8.48
CA ARG A 81 46.40 -24.52 -9.24
C ARG A 81 47.54 -23.52 -9.04
N GLU A 82 47.23 -22.23 -9.07
CA GLU A 82 48.19 -21.14 -8.83
C GLU A 82 48.78 -21.19 -7.42
N GLU A 83 47.97 -21.42 -6.37
CA GLU A 83 48.49 -21.59 -5.01
C GLU A 83 49.32 -22.87 -4.84
N GLN A 84 48.93 -23.97 -5.49
CA GLN A 84 49.70 -25.21 -5.47
C GLN A 84 51.03 -25.05 -6.20
N GLU A 85 51.05 -24.33 -7.32
CA GLU A 85 52.25 -24.00 -8.08
C GLU A 85 53.18 -23.10 -7.25
N LEU A 86 52.67 -22.02 -6.66
CA LEU A 86 53.43 -21.14 -5.77
C LEU A 86 54.02 -21.92 -4.59
N LYS A 87 53.24 -22.80 -3.96
CA LYS A 87 53.69 -23.66 -2.86
C LYS A 87 54.76 -24.66 -3.28
N LYS A 88 54.72 -25.15 -4.52
CA LYS A 88 55.78 -26.02 -5.08
C LYS A 88 57.05 -25.20 -5.32
N LEU A 89 56.95 -24.05 -5.97
CA LEU A 89 58.07 -23.15 -6.23
C LEU A 89 58.73 -22.68 -4.93
N SER A 90 57.93 -22.30 -3.92
CA SER A 90 58.42 -21.86 -2.61
C SER A 90 59.16 -22.96 -1.83
N ARG A 91 58.99 -24.23 -2.20
CA ARG A 91 59.69 -25.40 -1.63
C ARG A 91 60.92 -25.81 -2.44
N SER A 92 61.08 -25.31 -3.66
CA SER A 92 62.27 -25.55 -4.48
C SER A 92 63.53 -25.15 -3.71
N HIS A 93 64.60 -25.93 -3.85
CA HIS A 93 65.88 -25.60 -3.22
C HIS A 93 66.42 -24.26 -3.72
N SER A 94 66.42 -24.04 -5.04
CA SER A 94 66.86 -22.82 -5.71
C SER A 94 66.16 -21.57 -5.17
N ILE A 95 64.82 -21.56 -5.14
CA ILE A 95 64.02 -20.43 -4.63
C ILE A 95 64.24 -20.22 -3.13
N ARG A 96 64.28 -21.29 -2.31
CA ARG A 96 64.54 -21.15 -0.87
C ARG A 96 65.92 -20.60 -0.58
N ASN A 97 66.93 -21.09 -1.29
CA ASN A 97 68.30 -20.63 -1.17
C ASN A 97 68.40 -19.16 -1.62
N PHE A 98 67.80 -18.82 -2.76
CA PHE A 98 67.72 -17.46 -3.25
C PHE A 98 67.11 -16.49 -2.23
N LEU A 99 65.90 -16.80 -1.73
CA LEU A 99 65.20 -15.96 -0.75
C LEU A 99 65.93 -15.86 0.59
N LYS A 100 66.67 -16.90 1.00
CA LYS A 100 67.48 -16.90 2.22
C LYS A 100 68.67 -15.95 2.09
N ILE A 101 69.40 -16.04 0.98
CA ILE A 101 70.60 -15.25 0.74
C ILE A 101 70.24 -13.80 0.39
N ALA A 102 69.16 -13.56 -0.36
CA ALA A 102 68.65 -12.22 -0.71
C ALA A 102 68.37 -11.34 0.52
N LYS A 103 68.06 -11.95 1.67
CA LYS A 103 67.81 -11.24 2.95
C LYS A 103 69.09 -10.90 3.72
N SER A 104 70.25 -11.34 3.24
CA SER A 104 71.54 -11.08 3.86
C SER A 104 72.31 -10.02 3.08
N GLU A 105 73.30 -9.40 3.71
CA GLU A 105 74.24 -8.49 3.03
C GLU A 105 75.26 -9.24 2.15
N THR A 106 75.16 -10.57 2.05
CA THR A 106 76.17 -11.44 1.40
C THR A 106 76.28 -11.20 -0.11
N PRO A 107 75.18 -11.13 -0.90
CA PRO A 107 75.25 -10.82 -2.33
C PRO A 107 75.86 -9.46 -2.62
N ASP A 108 75.38 -8.42 -1.90
CA ASP A 108 75.86 -7.05 -2.04
C ASP A 108 77.34 -6.94 -1.71
N PHE A 109 77.78 -7.56 -0.61
CA PHE A 109 79.19 -7.64 -0.24
C PHE A 109 80.01 -8.34 -1.33
N TYR A 110 79.53 -9.48 -1.83
CA TYR A 110 80.24 -10.25 -2.85
C TYR A 110 80.37 -9.47 -4.16
N GLN A 111 79.28 -8.90 -4.69
CA GLN A 111 79.32 -8.09 -5.91
C GLN A 111 80.21 -6.85 -5.74
N LYS A 112 80.12 -6.14 -4.60
CA LYS A 112 80.99 -4.99 -4.31
C LYS A 112 82.47 -5.40 -4.29
N MET A 113 82.79 -6.53 -3.66
CA MET A 113 84.16 -7.04 -3.59
C MET A 113 84.66 -7.54 -4.95
N GLU A 114 83.85 -8.31 -5.69
CA GLU A 114 84.17 -8.80 -7.04
C GLU A 114 84.60 -7.68 -7.99
N HIS A 115 83.96 -6.50 -7.89
CA HIS A 115 84.27 -5.32 -8.70
C HIS A 115 85.32 -4.38 -8.08
N SER A 116 85.79 -4.67 -6.86
CA SER A 116 86.74 -3.82 -6.14
C SER A 116 88.15 -3.86 -6.75
N GLN A 117 88.91 -2.78 -6.57
CA GLN A 117 90.31 -2.74 -6.99
C GLN A 117 91.17 -3.77 -6.24
N LEU A 118 90.82 -4.08 -4.98
CA LEU A 118 91.53 -5.05 -4.15
C LEU A 118 91.43 -6.48 -4.71
N VAL A 119 90.25 -6.89 -5.19
CA VAL A 119 90.06 -8.21 -5.82
C VAL A 119 90.69 -8.28 -7.20
N LYS A 120 90.67 -7.19 -7.98
CA LYS A 120 91.40 -7.11 -9.25
C LYS A 120 92.90 -7.31 -9.03
N GLU A 121 93.48 -6.54 -8.09
CA GLU A 121 94.89 -6.67 -7.70
C GLU A 121 95.20 -8.09 -7.19
N LEU A 122 94.33 -8.67 -6.35
CA LEU A 122 94.47 -10.04 -5.88
C LEU A 122 94.54 -11.06 -7.04
N LYS A 123 93.59 -11.01 -7.99
CA LYS A 123 93.51 -11.94 -9.12
C LYS A 123 94.73 -11.80 -10.04
N GLU A 124 95.15 -10.57 -10.33
CA GLU A 124 96.36 -10.28 -11.11
C GLU A 124 97.63 -10.83 -10.44
N LEU A 125 97.79 -10.60 -9.13
CA LEU A 125 98.94 -11.09 -8.37
C LEU A 125 98.94 -12.62 -8.23
N GLN A 126 97.78 -13.25 -8.05
CA GLN A 126 97.64 -14.71 -8.04
C GLN A 126 98.03 -15.31 -9.39
N GLN A 127 97.57 -14.72 -10.50
CA GLN A 127 97.96 -15.14 -11.85
C GLN A 127 99.46 -14.95 -12.09
N PHE A 128 100.02 -13.78 -11.72
CA PHE A 128 101.44 -13.48 -11.87
C PHE A 128 102.31 -14.49 -11.13
N ILE A 129 102.00 -14.79 -9.88
CA ILE A 129 102.78 -15.73 -9.06
C ILE A 129 102.58 -17.17 -9.54
N ALA A 130 101.44 -17.50 -10.14
CA ALA A 130 101.21 -18.82 -10.74
C ALA A 130 101.99 -19.04 -12.06
N THR A 131 102.62 -18.01 -12.64
CA THR A 131 103.38 -18.15 -13.89
C THR A 131 104.62 -19.06 -13.71
N PRO A 132 104.96 -19.89 -14.71
CA PRO A 132 106.16 -20.74 -14.67
C PRO A 132 107.44 -19.94 -14.43
N ASP A 133 107.54 -18.76 -15.05
CA ASP A 133 108.71 -17.87 -14.95
C ASP A 133 108.95 -17.38 -13.53
N TYR A 134 107.88 -17.02 -12.81
CA TYR A 134 107.98 -16.64 -11.40
C TYR A 134 108.38 -17.84 -10.53
N GLN A 135 107.77 -19.01 -10.73
CA GLN A 135 108.05 -20.21 -9.91
C GLN A 135 109.50 -20.70 -10.08
N ALA A 136 110.04 -20.69 -11.31
CA ALA A 136 111.41 -21.13 -11.59
C ALA A 136 112.46 -20.29 -10.86
N LYS A 137 112.22 -18.98 -10.68
CA LYS A 137 113.15 -18.03 -10.08
C LYS A 137 112.78 -17.59 -8.65
N LYS A 138 111.72 -18.17 -8.08
CA LYS A 138 111.14 -17.80 -6.78
C LYS A 138 112.15 -17.71 -5.62
N ASN A 139 113.05 -18.69 -5.51
CA ASN A 139 114.03 -18.71 -4.43
C ASN A 139 115.10 -17.62 -4.60
N GLN A 140 115.42 -17.26 -5.85
CA GLN A 140 116.31 -16.15 -6.16
C GLN A 140 115.63 -14.81 -5.87
N TYR A 141 114.41 -14.61 -6.34
CA TYR A 141 113.61 -13.41 -6.06
C TYR A 141 113.44 -13.13 -4.56
N ARG A 142 113.25 -14.18 -3.75
CA ARG A 142 113.21 -14.13 -2.28
C ARG A 142 114.52 -13.67 -1.65
N LYS A 143 115.66 -14.19 -2.12
CA LYS A 143 116.99 -13.82 -1.61
C LYS A 143 117.34 -12.38 -1.97
N ASP A 144 117.00 -11.96 -3.18
CA ASP A 144 117.37 -10.66 -3.74
C ASP A 144 116.41 -9.54 -3.32
N ASN A 145 115.35 -9.87 -2.58
CA ASN A 145 114.26 -8.96 -2.20
C ASN A 145 113.67 -8.16 -3.39
N SER A 146 113.64 -8.81 -4.56
CA SER A 146 113.25 -8.22 -5.86
C SER A 146 111.83 -7.64 -5.90
N ALA A 147 111.54 -6.79 -6.89
CA ALA A 147 110.21 -6.23 -7.11
C ALA A 147 109.14 -7.32 -7.35
N GLU A 148 109.52 -8.42 -8.00
CA GLU A 148 108.71 -9.62 -8.20
C GLU A 148 108.41 -10.31 -6.87
N TYR A 149 109.36 -10.36 -5.94
CA TYR A 149 109.13 -10.87 -4.59
C TYR A 149 108.24 -9.94 -3.75
N GLN A 150 108.34 -8.62 -3.92
CA GLN A 150 107.42 -7.66 -3.29
C GLN A 150 105.96 -7.91 -3.69
N LYS A 151 105.71 -8.35 -4.94
CA LYS A 151 104.37 -8.80 -5.38
C LYS A 151 103.87 -10.05 -4.64
N GLU A 152 104.76 -10.99 -4.27
CA GLU A 152 104.40 -12.13 -3.41
C GLU A 152 104.12 -11.73 -1.97
N LEU A 153 104.86 -10.76 -1.42
CA LEU A 153 104.56 -10.19 -0.10
C LEU A 153 103.22 -9.46 -0.11
N ARG A 154 102.96 -8.63 -1.12
CA ARG A 154 101.67 -7.95 -1.31
C ARG A 154 100.51 -8.93 -1.48
N LEU A 155 100.69 -10.03 -2.22
CA LEU A 155 99.70 -11.09 -2.29
C LEU A 155 99.42 -11.70 -0.91
N LYS A 156 100.45 -11.95 -0.10
CA LYS A 156 100.28 -12.45 1.28
C LYS A 156 99.56 -11.45 2.18
N GLU A 157 99.84 -10.15 2.04
CA GLU A 157 99.11 -9.09 2.74
C GLU A 157 97.63 -9.04 2.35
N LEU A 158 97.32 -9.07 1.05
CA LEU A 158 95.95 -9.12 0.55
C LEU A 158 95.22 -10.38 1.02
N LEU A 159 95.87 -11.54 0.97
CA LEU A 159 95.34 -12.79 1.53
C LEU A 159 95.18 -12.73 3.07
N GLY A 160 95.82 -11.77 3.74
CA GLY A 160 95.67 -11.45 5.16
C GLY A 160 94.45 -10.60 5.48
N ASN A 161 93.97 -9.79 4.51
CA ASN A 161 92.87 -8.85 4.67
C ASN A 161 91.53 -9.59 5.00
N PRO A 162 90.79 -9.18 6.04
CA PRO A 162 89.54 -9.83 6.45
C PRO A 162 88.47 -9.91 5.35
N ASP A 163 88.31 -8.86 4.55
CA ASP A 163 87.30 -8.78 3.49
C ASP A 163 87.69 -9.66 2.30
N ILE A 164 88.97 -9.71 1.94
CA ILE A 164 89.49 -10.63 0.91
C ILE A 164 89.33 -12.08 1.34
N LYS A 165 89.63 -12.41 2.61
CA LYS A 165 89.38 -13.75 3.15
C LYS A 165 87.91 -14.14 3.08
N LYS A 166 87.01 -13.23 3.45
CA LYS A 166 85.56 -13.41 3.35
C LYS A 166 85.12 -13.60 1.89
N TYR A 167 85.61 -12.77 0.97
CA TYR A 167 85.33 -12.89 -0.47
C TYR A 167 85.77 -14.24 -1.05
N ILE A 168 87.02 -14.68 -0.81
CA ILE A 168 87.54 -15.97 -1.32
C ILE A 168 86.73 -17.15 -0.75
N LYS A 169 86.28 -17.04 0.51
CA LYS A 169 85.41 -18.06 1.11
C LYS A 169 84.07 -18.12 0.37
N LEU A 170 83.42 -16.97 0.18
CA LEU A 170 82.14 -16.86 -0.53
C LEU A 170 82.22 -17.29 -2.00
N GLU A 171 83.33 -17.01 -2.70
CA GLU A 171 83.57 -17.45 -4.09
C GLU A 171 83.56 -18.99 -4.24
N LYS A 172 83.88 -19.71 -3.16
CA LYS A 172 83.87 -21.18 -3.11
C LYS A 172 82.55 -21.76 -2.59
N GLU A 173 81.65 -20.95 -2.06
CA GLU A 173 80.36 -21.41 -1.54
C GLU A 173 79.37 -21.66 -2.70
N ASN A 174 78.90 -22.90 -2.82
CA ASN A 174 77.95 -23.29 -3.86
C ASN A 174 76.60 -22.56 -3.72
N ASP A 175 76.16 -22.32 -2.48
CA ASP A 175 74.92 -21.60 -2.17
C ASP A 175 74.88 -20.21 -2.83
N LEU A 176 76.00 -19.48 -2.85
CA LEU A 176 76.09 -18.15 -3.46
C LEU A 176 76.14 -18.20 -5.00
N LYS A 177 76.75 -19.25 -5.59
CA LYS A 177 76.71 -19.47 -7.04
C LYS A 177 75.29 -19.77 -7.52
N GLU A 178 74.56 -20.62 -6.78
CA GLU A 178 73.17 -20.95 -7.08
C GLU A 178 72.24 -19.74 -6.91
N TYR A 179 72.54 -18.82 -5.98
CA TYR A 179 71.83 -17.54 -5.85
C TYR A 179 71.86 -16.73 -7.16
N PHE A 180 73.04 -16.44 -7.70
CA PHE A 180 73.17 -15.63 -8.92
C PHE A 180 72.64 -16.35 -10.17
N GLN A 181 72.67 -17.68 -10.20
CA GLN A 181 71.99 -18.47 -11.24
C GLN A 181 70.46 -18.36 -11.16
N THR A 182 69.92 -18.33 -9.94
CA THR A 182 68.48 -18.26 -9.70
C THR A 182 67.92 -16.85 -9.92
N GLU A 183 68.74 -15.81 -9.68
CA GLU A 183 68.39 -14.39 -9.82
C GLU A 183 67.73 -14.03 -11.15
N ASN A 184 68.18 -14.66 -12.25
CA ASN A 184 67.66 -14.44 -13.59
C ASN A 184 66.84 -15.61 -14.15
N SER A 185 66.46 -16.57 -13.30
CA SER A 185 65.75 -17.78 -13.72
C SER A 185 64.27 -17.53 -14.00
N GLU A 186 63.72 -18.25 -14.98
CA GLU A 186 62.27 -18.26 -15.26
C GLU A 186 61.46 -18.76 -14.04
N GLN A 187 62.02 -19.65 -13.23
CA GLN A 187 61.40 -20.12 -12.00
C GLN A 187 61.19 -19.00 -10.97
N LEU A 188 62.19 -18.11 -10.80
CA LEU A 188 62.07 -16.98 -9.88
C LEU A 188 61.07 -15.94 -10.40
N LYS A 189 61.06 -15.67 -11.71
CA LYS A 189 60.06 -14.79 -12.34
C LYS A 189 58.65 -15.30 -12.07
N ARG A 190 58.39 -16.60 -12.32
CA ARG A 190 57.09 -17.22 -12.06
C ARG A 190 56.71 -17.24 -10.58
N TYR A 191 57.68 -17.46 -9.69
CA TYR A 191 57.46 -17.37 -8.24
C TYR A 191 57.01 -15.97 -7.83
N ASN A 192 57.68 -14.93 -8.31
CA ASN A 192 57.35 -13.54 -8.01
C ASN A 192 55.96 -13.15 -8.56
N GLU A 193 55.67 -13.51 -9.82
CA GLU A 193 54.35 -13.29 -10.45
C GLU A 193 53.22 -13.91 -9.62
N LEU A 194 53.35 -15.19 -9.25
CA LEU A 194 52.34 -15.89 -8.46
C LEU A 194 52.26 -15.35 -7.04
N SER A 195 53.39 -14.99 -6.42
CA SER A 195 53.43 -14.41 -5.09
C SER A 195 52.71 -13.07 -5.04
N GLU A 196 52.93 -12.21 -6.04
CA GLU A 196 52.22 -10.94 -6.19
C GLU A 196 50.73 -11.19 -6.43
N LYS A 197 50.37 -12.02 -7.42
CA LYS A 197 48.98 -12.32 -7.75
C LYS A 197 48.19 -12.87 -6.56
N VAL A 198 48.71 -13.87 -5.86
CA VAL A 198 48.04 -14.50 -4.69
C VAL A 198 47.94 -13.53 -3.51
N SER A 199 48.82 -12.53 -3.43
CA SER A 199 48.77 -11.51 -2.38
C SER A 199 47.70 -10.43 -2.61
N THR A 200 47.19 -10.30 -3.85
CA THR A 200 46.16 -9.31 -4.20
C THR A 200 44.84 -9.55 -3.47
N GLU A 201 44.10 -8.47 -3.23
CA GLU A 201 42.81 -8.56 -2.56
C GLU A 201 41.77 -9.28 -3.43
N ASP A 202 41.82 -9.09 -4.75
CA ASP A 202 40.95 -9.79 -5.71
C ASP A 202 41.11 -11.31 -5.62
N PHE A 203 42.34 -11.81 -5.56
CA PHE A 203 42.60 -13.25 -5.42
C PHE A 203 42.07 -13.79 -4.08
N LYS A 204 42.34 -13.07 -2.98
CA LYS A 204 41.85 -13.44 -1.65
C LYS A 204 40.33 -13.47 -1.59
N ASN A 205 39.66 -12.44 -2.12
CA ASN A 205 38.20 -12.35 -2.19
C ASN A 205 37.62 -13.45 -3.06
N ARG A 206 38.21 -13.71 -4.23
CA ARG A 206 37.80 -14.80 -5.12
C ARG A 206 37.94 -16.16 -4.44
N LYS A 207 39.07 -16.42 -3.80
CA LYS A 207 39.28 -17.65 -3.01
C LYS A 207 38.27 -17.78 -1.88
N ALA A 208 38.02 -16.72 -1.12
CA ALA A 208 37.03 -16.71 -0.05
C ALA A 208 35.63 -17.04 -0.60
N TYR A 209 35.25 -16.45 -1.74
CA TYR A 209 34.02 -16.79 -2.45
C TYR A 209 33.99 -18.26 -2.88
N LEU A 210 35.04 -18.79 -3.51
CA LEU A 210 35.11 -20.20 -3.96
C LEU A 210 35.00 -21.21 -2.80
N LEU A 211 35.49 -20.83 -1.62
CA LEU A 211 35.41 -21.62 -0.38
C LEU A 211 34.09 -21.43 0.38
N SER A 212 33.32 -20.39 0.07
CA SER A 212 32.03 -20.13 0.71
C SER A 212 31.03 -21.27 0.46
N LYS A 213 30.31 -21.63 1.53
CA LYS A 213 29.18 -22.57 1.49
C LYS A 213 27.86 -21.89 1.14
N ASN A 214 27.79 -20.56 1.28
CA ASN A 214 26.61 -19.73 1.12
C ASN A 214 26.72 -18.83 -0.12
N LYS A 215 27.14 -19.39 -1.25
CA LYS A 215 27.33 -18.63 -2.51
C LYS A 215 26.01 -18.17 -3.09
N PHE A 216 24.96 -18.99 -2.97
CA PHE A 216 23.63 -18.63 -3.45
C PHE A 216 23.11 -17.41 -2.69
N GLU A 217 23.32 -17.36 -1.38
CA GLU A 217 22.92 -16.27 -0.48
C GLU A 217 23.55 -14.92 -0.85
N GLN A 218 24.66 -14.94 -1.60
CA GLN A 218 25.34 -13.73 -2.09
C GLN A 218 24.81 -13.25 -3.45
N THR A 219 23.92 -14.00 -4.10
CA THR A 219 23.36 -13.65 -5.42
C THR A 219 22.14 -12.74 -5.32
N ASP A 220 21.88 -11.97 -6.36
CA ASP A 220 20.65 -11.17 -6.45
C ASP A 220 19.40 -12.05 -6.56
N ALA A 221 19.52 -13.27 -7.12
CA ALA A 221 18.44 -14.25 -7.12
C ALA A 221 18.02 -14.63 -5.68
N TYR A 222 18.97 -14.81 -4.76
CA TYR A 222 18.61 -15.05 -3.37
C TYR A 222 17.97 -13.83 -2.70
N LYS A 223 18.49 -12.61 -2.96
CA LYS A 223 17.89 -11.37 -2.44
C LYS A 223 16.43 -11.23 -2.89
N ASN A 224 16.16 -11.40 -4.18
CA ASN A 224 14.80 -11.38 -4.74
C ASN A 224 13.91 -12.46 -4.10
N LEU A 225 14.44 -13.68 -3.87
CA LEU A 225 13.68 -14.75 -3.22
C LEU A 225 13.34 -14.42 -1.76
N GLN A 226 14.25 -13.78 -1.02
CA GLN A 226 13.98 -13.35 0.36
C GLN A 226 12.96 -12.21 0.39
N GLU A 227 13.11 -11.22 -0.49
CA GLU A 227 12.15 -10.12 -0.64
C GLU A 227 10.76 -10.64 -0.99
N PHE A 228 10.66 -11.58 -1.93
CA PHE A 228 9.40 -12.23 -2.28
C PHE A 228 8.75 -12.89 -1.06
N LYS A 229 9.50 -13.70 -0.30
CA LYS A 229 8.98 -14.38 0.90
C LYS A 229 8.56 -13.39 1.99
N GLN A 230 9.29 -12.29 2.14
CA GLN A 230 8.93 -11.23 3.08
C GLN A 230 7.63 -10.54 2.67
N LEU A 231 7.48 -10.18 1.39
CA LEU A 231 6.25 -9.60 0.85
C LEU A 231 5.08 -10.59 0.93
N GLU A 232 5.27 -11.84 0.53
CA GLU A 232 4.25 -12.89 0.62
C GLU A 232 3.73 -13.09 2.06
N SER A 233 4.63 -12.99 3.03
CA SER A 233 4.28 -13.09 4.45
C SER A 233 3.79 -11.78 5.09
N SER A 234 3.82 -10.67 4.36
CA SER A 234 3.33 -9.36 4.83
C SER A 234 1.85 -9.41 5.18
N GLU A 235 1.51 -8.85 6.34
CA GLU A 235 0.12 -8.73 6.78
C GLU A 235 -0.72 -7.90 5.79
N LYS A 236 -0.13 -6.91 5.11
CA LYS A 236 -0.86 -6.09 4.11
C LYS A 236 -1.20 -6.90 2.86
N ILE A 237 -0.26 -7.72 2.35
CA ILE A 237 -0.53 -8.59 1.19
C ILE A 237 -1.53 -9.69 1.55
N LYS A 238 -1.38 -10.33 2.71
CA LYS A 238 -2.37 -11.31 3.22
C LYS A 238 -3.75 -10.68 3.41
N TRP A 239 -3.81 -9.48 3.99
CA TRP A 239 -5.05 -8.72 4.15
C TRP A 239 -5.71 -8.44 2.79
N PHE A 240 -4.94 -7.99 1.80
CA PHE A 240 -5.43 -7.71 0.45
C PHE A 240 -6.02 -8.97 -0.22
N PHE A 241 -5.29 -10.08 -0.22
CA PHE A 241 -5.79 -11.34 -0.80
C PHE A 241 -6.97 -11.93 -0.04
N ARG A 242 -7.03 -11.76 1.28
CA ARG A 242 -8.19 -12.16 2.09
C ARG A 242 -9.43 -11.35 1.69
N LEU A 243 -9.28 -10.05 1.48
CA LEU A 243 -10.37 -9.18 1.02
C LEU A 243 -10.81 -9.49 -0.42
N ASN A 244 -9.87 -9.81 -1.32
CA ASN A 244 -10.17 -10.21 -2.71
C ASN A 244 -11.09 -11.44 -2.78
N ARG A 245 -11.02 -12.33 -1.78
CA ARG A 245 -11.84 -13.55 -1.68
C ARG A 245 -13.13 -13.34 -0.89
N SER A 246 -13.37 -12.13 -0.37
CA SER A 246 -14.53 -11.80 0.45
C SER A 246 -15.57 -11.01 -0.35
N ASN A 247 -16.82 -11.08 0.08
CA ASN A 247 -17.92 -10.24 -0.40
C ASN A 247 -18.09 -8.94 0.40
N LYS A 248 -17.08 -8.58 1.22
CA LYS A 248 -17.17 -7.50 2.21
C LYS A 248 -17.51 -6.14 1.58
N PHE A 249 -17.07 -5.91 0.35
CA PHE A 249 -17.27 -4.65 -0.38
C PHE A 249 -18.32 -4.74 -1.48
N ASP A 250 -19.08 -5.83 -1.57
CA ASP A 250 -20.03 -6.04 -2.68
C ASP A 250 -21.10 -4.94 -2.72
N ASP A 251 -21.63 -4.51 -1.57
CA ASP A 251 -22.58 -3.38 -1.54
C ASP A 251 -21.93 -2.09 -2.05
N LEU A 252 -20.73 -1.73 -1.58
CA LEU A 252 -20.02 -0.53 -2.04
C LEU A 252 -19.69 -0.57 -3.55
N LYS A 253 -19.40 -1.77 -4.08
CA LYS A 253 -19.16 -1.97 -5.52
C LYS A 253 -20.44 -1.91 -6.33
N ALA A 254 -21.60 -2.25 -5.76
CA ALA A 254 -22.88 -2.33 -6.45
C ALA A 254 -23.56 -0.97 -6.68
N TRP A 255 -23.17 0.10 -5.98
CA TRP A 255 -23.91 1.36 -5.95
C TRP A 255 -23.09 2.58 -6.42
N ASN A 256 -23.69 3.43 -7.26
CA ASN A 256 -23.23 4.79 -7.57
C ASN A 256 -24.11 5.79 -6.81
N LEU A 257 -23.50 6.80 -6.18
CA LEU A 257 -24.24 7.89 -5.54
C LEU A 257 -24.80 8.82 -6.63
N ALA A 258 -26.12 8.84 -6.80
CA ALA A 258 -26.83 9.58 -7.84
C ALA A 258 -27.38 10.92 -7.37
N PHE A 259 -27.70 11.04 -6.07
CA PHE A 259 -28.16 12.28 -5.45
C PHE A 259 -27.67 12.34 -4.00
N TYR A 260 -27.24 13.53 -3.57
CA TYR A 260 -26.82 13.77 -2.20
C TYR A 260 -27.07 15.21 -1.78
N ASP A 261 -27.56 15.36 -0.55
CA ASP A 261 -27.61 16.63 0.16
C ASP A 261 -27.40 16.39 1.65
N ASP A 262 -26.46 17.09 2.26
CA ASP A 262 -26.19 17.15 3.71
C ASP A 262 -26.63 18.47 4.33
N PHE A 263 -27.23 19.36 3.54
CA PHE A 263 -27.74 20.64 4.02
C PHE A 263 -26.67 21.49 4.73
N ASP A 264 -25.39 21.35 4.36
CA ASP A 264 -24.30 22.21 4.84
C ASP A 264 -24.43 23.67 4.34
N SER A 265 -25.16 23.85 3.24
CA SER A 265 -25.45 25.17 2.68
C SER A 265 -26.42 25.96 3.54
N LYS A 266 -26.19 27.27 3.70
CA LYS A 266 -27.05 28.16 4.51
C LYS A 266 -28.50 28.24 4.03
N ASN A 267 -28.73 28.02 2.74
CA ASN A 267 -30.05 28.08 2.12
C ASN A 267 -30.32 26.77 1.39
N ILE A 268 -31.60 26.42 1.26
CA ILE A 268 -32.01 25.28 0.45
C ILE A 268 -31.60 25.49 -1.01
N ASP A 269 -31.01 24.47 -1.62
CA ASP A 269 -30.59 24.52 -3.03
C ASP A 269 -31.82 24.38 -3.96
N PRO A 270 -32.22 25.46 -4.68
CA PRO A 270 -33.39 25.41 -5.56
C PRO A 270 -33.16 24.54 -6.81
N HIS A 271 -31.91 24.21 -7.14
CA HIS A 271 -31.60 23.25 -8.22
C HIS A 271 -31.88 21.80 -7.79
N LYS A 272 -31.91 21.53 -6.47
CA LYS A 272 -32.23 20.21 -5.92
C LYS A 272 -33.67 20.13 -5.42
N TRP A 273 -34.21 21.19 -4.83
CA TRP A 273 -35.47 21.11 -4.07
C TRP A 273 -36.47 22.19 -4.47
N LEU A 274 -37.73 21.77 -4.65
CA LEU A 274 -38.89 22.67 -4.63
C LEU A 274 -39.46 22.76 -3.22
N THR A 275 -39.76 23.96 -2.75
CA THR A 275 -40.44 24.21 -1.46
C THR A 275 -41.97 24.26 -1.58
N LYS A 276 -42.51 23.68 -2.65
CA LYS A 276 -43.95 23.54 -2.94
C LYS A 276 -44.19 22.25 -3.72
N PHE A 277 -45.41 21.71 -3.71
CA PHE A 277 -45.72 20.52 -4.51
C PHE A 277 -45.35 20.71 -5.98
N PHE A 278 -44.76 19.68 -6.60
CA PHE A 278 -44.39 19.67 -8.02
C PHE A 278 -45.54 20.14 -8.93
N TRP A 279 -46.75 19.62 -8.73
CA TRP A 279 -47.93 20.01 -9.50
C TRP A 279 -48.42 21.43 -9.20
N GLY A 280 -48.11 21.99 -8.03
CA GLY A 280 -48.40 23.39 -7.70
C GLY A 280 -47.51 24.33 -8.50
N GLU A 281 -46.22 24.00 -8.59
CA GLU A 281 -45.28 24.68 -9.47
C GLU A 281 -45.70 24.53 -10.94
N ALA A 282 -45.92 23.29 -11.41
CA ALA A 282 -46.18 23.02 -12.82
C ALA A 282 -47.52 23.57 -13.35
N LEU A 283 -48.58 23.61 -12.52
CA LEU A 283 -49.91 24.02 -12.98
C LEU A 283 -50.19 25.51 -12.73
N VAL A 284 -49.72 26.08 -11.62
CA VAL A 284 -50.11 27.42 -11.17
C VAL A 284 -48.94 28.28 -10.65
N GLY A 285 -47.72 27.77 -10.62
CA GLY A 285 -46.53 28.46 -10.10
C GLY A 285 -46.63 28.83 -8.61
N LYS A 286 -47.55 28.22 -7.86
CA LYS A 286 -47.90 28.61 -6.48
C LYS A 286 -47.98 27.40 -5.56
N PRO A 287 -47.63 27.55 -4.27
CA PRO A 287 -47.89 26.49 -3.31
C PRO A 287 -49.40 26.33 -3.07
N TYR A 288 -49.79 25.13 -2.67
CA TYR A 288 -51.16 24.82 -2.29
C TYR A 288 -51.17 23.72 -1.22
N SER A 289 -52.27 23.65 -0.46
CA SER A 289 -52.61 22.54 0.44
C SER A 289 -53.86 21.81 -0.05
N PHE A 290 -54.27 20.70 0.56
CA PHE A 290 -55.57 20.11 0.25
C PHE A 290 -56.70 20.81 1.01
N THR A 291 -57.93 20.80 0.49
CA THR A 291 -59.09 21.36 1.22
C THR A 291 -59.30 20.73 2.60
N THR A 292 -58.81 19.50 2.79
CA THR A 292 -58.86 18.75 4.07
C THR A 292 -57.69 19.06 5.02
N ASP A 293 -56.69 19.83 4.59
CA ASP A 293 -55.55 20.24 5.41
C ASP A 293 -55.86 21.48 6.23
N ASN A 294 -55.38 21.52 7.47
CA ASN A 294 -55.54 22.70 8.33
C ASN A 294 -54.41 23.72 8.18
N GLN A 295 -53.30 23.33 7.54
CA GLN A 295 -52.13 24.16 7.28
C GLN A 295 -52.04 24.65 5.85
N ASN A 296 -51.51 25.85 5.66
CA ASN A 296 -51.02 26.34 4.38
C ASN A 296 -49.56 25.92 4.18
N TYR A 297 -49.23 25.32 3.04
CA TYR A 297 -47.84 25.17 2.65
C TYR A 297 -47.31 26.49 2.11
N THR A 298 -46.24 27.00 2.72
CA THR A 298 -45.64 28.28 2.33
C THR A 298 -44.29 28.04 1.65
N GLU A 299 -43.93 28.91 0.70
CA GLU A 299 -42.65 28.82 0.00
C GLU A 299 -41.47 29.31 0.87
N LYS A 300 -41.76 30.14 1.87
CA LYS A 300 -40.78 30.77 2.78
C LYS A 300 -41.31 30.77 4.22
N GLY A 301 -40.41 30.72 5.19
CA GLY A 301 -40.74 30.86 6.63
C GLY A 301 -40.97 29.53 7.38
N ASN A 302 -41.16 28.42 6.65
CA ASN A 302 -41.38 27.10 7.24
C ASN A 302 -40.27 26.09 6.90
N ILE A 303 -39.21 26.53 6.22
CA ILE A 303 -37.99 25.77 5.95
C ILE A 303 -36.81 26.56 6.54
N GLU A 304 -36.05 25.93 7.41
CA GLU A 304 -34.84 26.50 8.01
C GLU A 304 -33.68 25.51 7.87
N ILE A 305 -32.47 25.99 7.60
CA ILE A 305 -31.26 25.17 7.61
C ILE A 305 -30.29 25.75 8.63
N GLY A 306 -29.78 24.90 9.51
CA GLY A 306 -28.76 25.28 10.49
C GLY A 306 -28.10 24.05 11.10
N ASN A 307 -26.79 24.15 11.35
CA ASN A 307 -25.95 23.05 11.84
C ASN A 307 -26.06 21.79 10.97
N SER A 308 -25.98 21.96 9.63
CA SER A 308 -26.06 20.84 8.68
C SER A 308 -27.34 20.02 8.79
N THR A 309 -28.46 20.68 9.12
CA THR A 309 -29.75 20.04 9.27
C THR A 309 -30.84 20.94 8.69
N LEU A 310 -31.61 20.40 7.75
CA LEU A 310 -32.83 21.04 7.26
C LEU A 310 -33.99 20.74 8.20
N LYS A 311 -34.81 21.75 8.49
CA LYS A 311 -36.02 21.64 9.29
C LYS A 311 -37.23 22.12 8.51
N ILE A 312 -38.22 21.25 8.35
CA ILE A 312 -39.59 21.61 8.01
C ILE A 312 -40.32 21.92 9.32
N ILE A 313 -40.86 23.13 9.42
CA ILE A 313 -41.42 23.65 10.67
C ILE A 313 -42.91 23.95 10.48
N THR A 314 -43.75 23.33 11.30
CA THR A 314 -45.20 23.58 11.34
C THR A 314 -45.52 24.53 12.50
N ARG A 315 -46.18 25.65 12.21
CA ARG A 315 -46.41 26.75 13.15
C ARG A 315 -47.90 27.06 13.32
N LYS A 316 -48.25 27.57 14.50
CA LYS A 316 -49.53 28.25 14.72
C LYS A 316 -49.45 29.65 14.15
N GLU A 317 -49.90 29.81 12.91
CA GLU A 317 -49.79 31.05 12.17
C GLU A 317 -50.93 31.10 11.14
N ALA A 318 -51.75 32.15 11.22
CA ALA A 318 -52.82 32.34 10.26
C ALA A 318 -52.23 32.76 8.90
N SER A 319 -52.71 32.15 7.82
CA SER A 319 -52.33 32.55 6.47
C SER A 319 -53.42 32.24 5.46
N GLU A 320 -53.34 32.87 4.30
CA GLU A 320 -54.21 32.59 3.15
C GLU A 320 -53.40 31.94 2.03
N GLY A 321 -53.99 30.99 1.33
CA GLY A 321 -53.34 30.26 0.25
C GLY A 321 -54.32 29.54 -0.64
N LEU A 322 -53.79 28.76 -1.59
CA LEU A 322 -54.60 27.90 -2.43
C LEU A 322 -54.84 26.55 -1.75
N ALA A 323 -56.06 26.06 -1.85
CA ALA A 323 -56.43 24.70 -1.52
C ALA A 323 -56.86 23.96 -2.79
N TRP A 324 -56.33 22.76 -3.02
CA TRP A 324 -56.81 21.91 -4.10
C TRP A 324 -58.01 21.09 -3.64
N ASP A 325 -59.10 21.21 -4.39
CA ASP A 325 -60.32 20.44 -4.26
C ASP A 325 -60.50 19.52 -5.47
N LYS A 326 -60.93 18.29 -5.23
CA LYS A 326 -61.13 17.29 -6.30
C LYS A 326 -62.19 17.72 -7.33
N LYS A 327 -63.21 18.49 -6.92
CA LYS A 327 -64.31 18.92 -7.78
C LYS A 327 -64.07 20.31 -8.36
N PHE A 328 -63.51 21.22 -7.57
CA PHE A 328 -63.40 22.64 -7.93
C PHE A 328 -62.00 23.09 -8.34
N GLY A 329 -60.99 22.22 -8.27
CA GLY A 329 -59.60 22.59 -8.54
C GLY A 329 -59.04 23.49 -7.45
N PHE A 330 -58.20 24.47 -7.81
CA PHE A 330 -57.59 25.39 -6.86
C PHE A 330 -58.58 26.47 -6.39
N THR A 331 -58.85 26.53 -5.09
CA THR A 331 -59.71 27.55 -4.45
C THR A 331 -58.96 28.29 -3.35
N PRO A 332 -59.18 29.59 -3.14
CA PRO A 332 -58.62 30.30 -1.99
C PRO A 332 -59.15 29.71 -0.67
N LYS A 333 -58.28 29.60 0.34
CA LYS A 333 -58.63 29.13 1.69
C LYS A 333 -57.82 29.87 2.74
N ALA A 334 -58.48 30.23 3.84
CA ALA A 334 -57.83 30.68 5.06
C ALA A 334 -57.42 29.45 5.90
N PHE A 335 -56.18 29.47 6.39
CA PHE A 335 -55.58 28.40 7.19
C PHE A 335 -55.17 28.93 8.56
N ALA A 336 -55.31 28.09 9.58
CA ALA A 336 -54.94 28.43 10.96
C ALA A 336 -53.47 28.13 11.28
N TYR A 337 -52.77 27.44 10.38
CA TYR A 337 -51.39 26.98 10.55
C TYR A 337 -50.59 27.18 9.25
N THR A 338 -49.27 27.28 9.38
CA THR A 338 -48.32 27.23 8.25
C THR A 338 -47.42 26.01 8.38
N SER A 339 -46.96 25.47 7.25
CA SER A 339 -46.02 24.33 7.22
C SER A 339 -45.17 24.36 5.95
N GLY A 340 -44.18 23.48 5.89
CA GLY A 340 -43.28 23.31 4.74
C GLY A 340 -43.42 21.95 4.05
N ILE A 341 -42.97 21.94 2.81
CA ILE A 341 -42.78 20.77 1.96
C ILE A 341 -41.48 20.96 1.20
N ILE A 342 -40.71 19.89 0.99
CA ILE A 342 -39.66 19.85 -0.01
C ILE A 342 -39.80 18.64 -0.92
N ASN A 343 -39.45 18.76 -2.20
CA ASN A 343 -39.42 17.63 -3.12
C ASN A 343 -38.43 17.83 -4.27
N THR A 344 -38.08 16.73 -4.93
CA THR A 344 -37.15 16.72 -6.07
C THR A 344 -37.85 16.62 -7.43
N GLY A 345 -39.17 16.90 -7.50
CA GLY A 345 -39.99 16.59 -8.66
C GLY A 345 -39.52 17.21 -9.99
N HIS A 346 -38.85 18.36 -9.94
CA HIS A 346 -38.29 19.06 -11.10
C HIS A 346 -36.82 18.70 -11.39
N SER A 347 -36.09 18.19 -10.40
CA SER A 347 -34.62 18.11 -10.41
C SER A 347 -34.10 16.68 -10.49
N PHE A 348 -34.71 15.75 -9.76
CA PHE A 348 -34.20 14.40 -9.60
C PHE A 348 -35.32 13.37 -9.44
N ARG A 349 -35.25 12.32 -10.25
CA ARG A 349 -36.13 11.15 -10.21
C ARG A 349 -35.31 9.88 -10.37
N LEU A 350 -35.60 8.86 -9.58
CA LEU A 350 -34.90 7.58 -9.61
C LEU A 350 -35.85 6.48 -10.08
N LYS A 351 -35.41 5.68 -11.07
CA LYS A 351 -36.18 4.57 -11.63
C LYS A 351 -36.11 3.31 -10.78
N GLU A 352 -34.89 2.93 -10.40
CA GLU A 352 -34.56 1.82 -9.52
C GLU A 352 -33.34 2.20 -8.70
N GLY A 353 -33.28 1.74 -7.46
CA GLY A 353 -32.11 1.93 -6.61
C GLY A 353 -32.44 2.03 -5.13
N ARG A 354 -31.60 2.76 -4.39
CA ARG A 354 -31.70 2.93 -2.94
C ARG A 354 -31.86 4.40 -2.60
N ILE A 355 -32.82 4.75 -1.75
CA ILE A 355 -32.94 6.08 -1.16
C ILE A 355 -32.94 5.94 0.35
N GLU A 356 -32.13 6.76 1.01
CA GLU A 356 -32.08 6.88 2.46
C GLU A 356 -32.10 8.35 2.88
N ALA A 357 -32.76 8.64 4.00
CA ALA A 357 -32.71 9.93 4.67
C ALA A 357 -32.52 9.73 6.17
N LYS A 358 -31.61 10.50 6.76
CA LYS A 358 -31.41 10.54 8.22
C LYS A 358 -32.31 11.60 8.82
N VAL A 359 -33.31 11.15 9.57
CA VAL A 359 -34.45 11.97 9.98
C VAL A 359 -34.69 11.90 11.49
N ARG A 360 -35.00 13.06 12.08
CA ARG A 360 -35.57 13.22 13.42
C ARG A 360 -36.89 13.99 13.30
N MET A 361 -37.88 13.71 14.13
CA MET A 361 -39.17 14.39 14.04
C MET A 361 -39.90 14.51 15.38
N SER A 362 -40.54 15.66 15.59
CA SER A 362 -41.44 15.84 16.72
C SER A 362 -42.63 14.87 16.67
N SER A 363 -43.20 14.56 17.83
CA SER A 363 -44.38 13.69 17.95
C SER A 363 -45.53 14.42 18.62
N VAL A 364 -46.03 15.46 17.95
CA VAL A 364 -47.16 16.28 18.41
C VAL A 364 -48.47 15.70 17.89
N GLN A 365 -49.47 15.57 18.77
CA GLN A 365 -50.80 15.13 18.38
C GLN A 365 -51.42 16.11 17.38
N GLY A 366 -51.96 15.58 16.29
CA GLY A 366 -52.56 16.35 15.20
C GLY A 366 -51.55 16.71 14.10
N ILE A 367 -50.27 16.43 14.30
CA ILE A 367 -49.23 16.59 13.28
C ILE A 367 -48.93 15.26 12.61
N SER A 368 -48.84 15.28 11.28
CA SER A 368 -48.37 14.16 10.47
C SER A 368 -47.10 14.53 9.74
N HIS A 369 -46.06 13.71 9.83
CA HIS A 369 -44.82 13.85 9.08
C HIS A 369 -44.73 12.71 8.07
N ALA A 370 -44.37 13.01 6.82
CA ALA A 370 -44.27 12.02 5.77
C ALA A 370 -43.00 12.18 4.94
N PHE A 371 -42.43 11.03 4.57
CA PHE A 371 -41.45 10.88 3.52
C PHE A 371 -41.96 9.80 2.57
N TYR A 372 -42.26 10.19 1.35
CA TYR A 372 -42.81 9.29 0.34
C TYR A 372 -42.21 9.55 -1.03
N LEU A 373 -42.33 8.55 -1.90
CA LEU A 373 -41.89 8.58 -3.28
C LEU A 373 -43.12 8.46 -4.20
N VAL A 374 -43.18 9.31 -5.22
CA VAL A 374 -44.30 9.32 -6.17
C VAL A 374 -43.80 9.62 -7.59
N GLY A 375 -44.51 9.12 -8.59
CA GLY A 375 -44.23 9.37 -10.00
C GLY A 375 -44.94 10.63 -10.52
N ASN A 376 -45.14 10.71 -11.84
CA ASN A 376 -45.96 11.78 -12.42
C ASN A 376 -47.41 11.69 -11.95
N GLU A 377 -47.95 10.48 -11.85
CA GLU A 377 -49.28 10.21 -11.33
C GLU A 377 -49.26 10.06 -9.81
N MET A 378 -50.41 10.31 -9.15
CA MET A 378 -50.58 10.11 -7.70
C MET A 378 -50.35 8.66 -7.27
N LEU A 379 -50.49 7.69 -8.17
CA LEU A 379 -50.20 6.29 -7.92
C LEU A 379 -49.37 5.71 -9.05
N PRO A 380 -48.45 4.76 -8.77
CA PRO A 380 -48.12 4.22 -7.45
C PRO A 380 -47.42 5.22 -6.53
N GLU A 381 -47.61 5.04 -5.21
CA GLU A 381 -46.97 5.83 -4.15
C GLU A 381 -46.29 4.89 -3.15
N VAL A 382 -45.05 5.20 -2.78
CA VAL A 382 -44.25 4.43 -1.82
C VAL A 382 -43.97 5.32 -0.61
N ASP A 383 -44.69 5.09 0.48
CA ASP A 383 -44.41 5.75 1.75
C ASP A 383 -43.21 5.09 2.40
N VAL A 384 -42.08 5.79 2.44
CA VAL A 384 -40.91 5.38 3.24
C VAL A 384 -41.28 5.44 4.71
N PHE A 385 -41.89 6.55 5.14
CA PHE A 385 -42.60 6.62 6.41
C PHE A 385 -43.77 7.61 6.40
N LEU A 386 -44.77 7.29 7.21
CA LEU A 386 -45.81 8.19 7.70
C LEU A 386 -45.86 8.10 9.23
N LYS A 387 -45.58 9.21 9.90
CA LYS A 387 -45.83 9.41 11.33
C LYS A 387 -47.13 10.17 11.50
N ASN A 388 -48.07 9.64 12.28
CA ASN A 388 -49.33 10.30 12.60
C ASN A 388 -49.85 9.87 13.99
N ASN A 389 -51.05 10.33 14.36
CA ASN A 389 -51.68 10.01 15.65
C ASN A 389 -52.03 8.54 15.84
N ALA A 390 -52.25 7.78 14.76
CA ALA A 390 -52.59 6.37 14.85
C ALA A 390 -51.44 5.51 15.40
N LYS A 391 -50.20 6.04 15.35
CA LYS A 391 -48.98 5.44 15.90
C LYS A 391 -48.17 6.49 16.67
N PRO A 392 -48.49 6.74 17.95
CA PRO A 392 -47.81 7.78 18.73
C PRO A 392 -46.30 7.59 18.85
N SER A 393 -45.84 6.34 19.04
CA SER A 393 -44.43 5.96 19.23
C SER A 393 -43.83 5.18 18.05
N GLY A 394 -44.32 5.44 16.83
CA GLY A 394 -43.92 4.67 15.65
C GLY A 394 -44.30 5.30 14.32
N ILE A 395 -43.93 4.64 13.24
CA ILE A 395 -44.24 5.04 11.87
C ILE A 395 -45.01 3.93 11.14
N SER A 396 -45.61 4.27 10.01
CA SER A 396 -46.10 3.31 9.01
C SER A 396 -45.34 3.47 7.70
N ALA A 397 -44.99 2.36 7.07
CA ALA A 397 -44.58 2.30 5.66
C ALA A 397 -45.73 1.72 4.85
N ALA A 398 -45.89 2.21 3.63
CA ALA A 398 -46.97 1.80 2.75
C ALA A 398 -46.54 1.74 1.29
N TYR A 399 -47.24 0.89 0.53
CA TYR A 399 -47.22 0.91 -0.93
C TYR A 399 -48.66 1.00 -1.40
N PHE A 400 -48.97 2.01 -2.22
CA PHE A 400 -50.28 2.23 -2.82
C PHE A 400 -50.18 2.09 -4.32
N TRP A 401 -51.17 1.44 -4.95
CA TRP A 401 -51.16 1.24 -6.39
C TRP A 401 -52.55 1.12 -7.01
N PRO A 402 -52.70 1.41 -8.32
CA PRO A 402 -53.95 1.17 -9.03
C PRO A 402 -54.18 -0.33 -9.18
N ASN A 403 -55.40 -0.80 -8.95
CA ASN A 403 -55.78 -2.22 -9.10
C ASN A 403 -56.90 -2.43 -10.13
N GLY A 404 -57.16 -1.45 -10.99
CA GLY A 404 -58.25 -1.47 -11.97
C GLY A 404 -59.66 -1.35 -11.37
N LYS A 405 -59.80 -1.12 -10.05
CA LYS A 405 -61.08 -0.90 -9.35
C LYS A 405 -61.16 0.52 -8.81
N SER A 406 -62.36 0.93 -8.38
CA SER A 406 -62.60 2.26 -7.79
C SER A 406 -61.86 2.50 -6.46
N LYS A 407 -61.31 1.46 -5.81
CA LYS A 407 -60.58 1.55 -4.55
C LYS A 407 -59.09 1.26 -4.75
N VAL A 408 -58.25 2.18 -4.29
CA VAL A 408 -56.77 2.05 -4.26
C VAL A 408 -56.37 0.79 -3.49
N ALA A 409 -55.52 -0.05 -4.09
CA ALA A 409 -54.90 -1.16 -3.38
C ALA A 409 -53.73 -0.66 -2.52
N LYS A 410 -53.52 -1.30 -1.37
CA LYS A 410 -52.48 -0.90 -0.44
C LYS A 410 -51.87 -2.06 0.31
N SER A 411 -50.59 -1.92 0.67
CA SER A 411 -49.93 -2.76 1.66
C SER A 411 -49.25 -1.89 2.70
N VAL A 412 -49.65 -2.03 3.96
CA VAL A 412 -49.19 -1.16 5.07
C VAL A 412 -48.53 -1.99 6.16
N SER A 413 -47.38 -1.52 6.65
CA SER A 413 -46.72 -2.06 7.85
C SER A 413 -46.35 -0.94 8.81
N SER A 414 -46.70 -1.10 10.08
CA SER A 414 -46.23 -0.18 11.13
C SER A 414 -45.10 -0.78 11.96
N ILE A 415 -44.28 0.10 12.52
CA ILE A 415 -43.22 -0.22 13.47
C ILE A 415 -43.22 0.81 14.60
N GLY A 416 -43.25 0.34 15.85
CA GLY A 416 -43.26 1.16 17.06
C GLY A 416 -41.92 1.17 17.81
N GLY A 417 -41.92 1.73 19.02
CA GLY A 417 -40.76 1.76 19.91
C GLY A 417 -39.61 2.60 19.37
N LEU A 418 -39.92 3.65 18.59
CA LEU A 418 -38.96 4.60 18.05
C LEU A 418 -39.04 5.89 18.89
N LYS A 419 -37.90 6.39 19.35
CA LYS A 419 -37.79 7.67 20.06
C LYS A 419 -37.60 8.81 19.06
N LEU A 420 -38.61 9.02 18.22
CA LEU A 420 -38.52 9.87 17.01
C LEU A 420 -38.17 11.34 17.30
N GLY A 421 -38.54 11.86 18.48
CA GLY A 421 -38.23 13.23 18.90
C GLY A 421 -36.86 13.40 19.56
N GLU A 422 -36.23 12.31 20.01
CA GLU A 422 -34.92 12.34 20.68
C GLU A 422 -33.81 11.97 19.68
N ASN A 423 -34.03 10.94 18.86
CA ASN A 423 -33.01 10.29 18.06
C ASN A 423 -33.25 10.47 16.56
N PHE A 424 -32.15 10.62 15.82
CA PHE A 424 -32.17 10.43 14.37
C PHE A 424 -32.27 8.95 14.02
N TYR A 425 -32.96 8.64 12.92
CA TYR A 425 -33.01 7.32 12.30
C TYR A 425 -32.80 7.46 10.80
N ILE A 426 -32.11 6.50 10.19
CA ILE A 426 -31.98 6.41 8.74
C ILE A 426 -33.17 5.61 8.23
N PHE A 427 -34.12 6.27 7.59
CA PHE A 427 -35.23 5.62 6.91
C PHE A 427 -34.90 5.47 5.44
N GLY A 428 -35.16 4.29 4.89
CA GLY A 428 -34.84 4.04 3.49
C GLY A 428 -35.76 3.06 2.81
N VAL A 429 -35.70 3.12 1.49
CA VAL A 429 -36.25 2.12 0.58
C VAL A 429 -35.23 1.76 -0.48
N GLU A 430 -35.13 0.47 -0.76
CA GLU A 430 -34.37 -0.06 -1.87
C GLU A 430 -35.32 -0.83 -2.78
N TRP A 431 -35.29 -0.57 -4.07
CA TRP A 431 -36.14 -1.28 -5.02
C TRP A 431 -35.45 -1.56 -6.35
N ASP A 432 -35.83 -2.70 -6.91
CA ASP A 432 -35.51 -3.14 -8.26
C ASP A 432 -36.79 -3.52 -9.01
N SER A 433 -36.66 -4.11 -10.20
CA SER A 433 -37.82 -4.53 -10.99
C SER A 433 -38.72 -5.57 -10.29
N ASN A 434 -38.24 -6.23 -9.23
CA ASN A 434 -38.93 -7.34 -8.57
C ASN A 434 -39.49 -6.98 -7.20
N ASN A 435 -38.75 -6.22 -6.39
CA ASN A 435 -39.09 -5.98 -4.97
C ASN A 435 -38.85 -4.53 -4.56
N ILE A 436 -39.59 -4.10 -3.54
CA ILE A 436 -39.37 -2.89 -2.76
C ILE A 436 -39.12 -3.31 -1.32
N VAL A 437 -38.04 -2.80 -0.71
CA VAL A 437 -37.55 -3.18 0.62
C VAL A 437 -37.44 -1.93 1.48
N TRP A 438 -38.15 -1.88 2.60
CA TRP A 438 -38.06 -0.76 3.54
C TRP A 438 -37.11 -1.09 4.67
N THR A 439 -36.29 -0.12 5.04
CA THR A 439 -35.25 -0.25 6.06
C THR A 439 -35.34 0.84 7.13
N ILE A 440 -34.89 0.51 8.33
CA ILE A 440 -34.52 1.49 9.36
C ILE A 440 -33.11 1.17 9.82
N ASN A 441 -32.22 2.15 9.77
CA ASN A 441 -30.79 1.99 10.08
C ASN A 441 -30.17 0.82 9.28
N GLY A 442 -30.56 0.70 8.00
CA GLY A 442 -30.13 -0.38 7.10
C GLY A 442 -30.75 -1.75 7.36
N ILE A 443 -31.62 -1.91 8.37
CA ILE A 443 -32.25 -3.20 8.69
C ILE A 443 -33.62 -3.32 8.00
N PRO A 444 -33.83 -4.31 7.10
CA PRO A 444 -35.12 -4.53 6.44
C PRO A 444 -36.24 -4.93 7.41
N TYR A 445 -37.41 -4.33 7.25
CA TYR A 445 -38.59 -4.62 8.08
C TYR A 445 -39.91 -4.80 7.31
N LYS A 446 -39.93 -4.42 6.03
CA LYS A 446 -41.03 -4.67 5.10
C LYS A 446 -40.43 -4.98 3.73
N VAL A 447 -41.00 -5.95 3.03
CA VAL A 447 -40.73 -6.23 1.61
C VAL A 447 -42.06 -6.40 0.90
N GLU A 448 -42.16 -5.84 -0.30
CA GLU A 448 -43.30 -6.02 -1.20
C GLU A 448 -42.80 -6.30 -2.61
N PRO A 449 -43.53 -7.10 -3.40
CA PRO A 449 -43.29 -7.16 -4.84
C PRO A 449 -43.44 -5.76 -5.47
N ASN A 450 -42.49 -5.37 -6.31
CA ASN A 450 -42.62 -4.18 -7.14
C ASN A 450 -43.64 -4.48 -8.24
N ARG A 451 -44.82 -3.86 -8.12
CA ARG A 451 -45.93 -4.10 -9.05
C ARG A 451 -45.88 -3.18 -10.27
N HIS A 452 -45.01 -2.18 -10.23
CA HIS A 452 -44.89 -1.13 -11.25
C HIS A 452 -43.41 -0.86 -11.53
N PRO A 453 -42.67 -1.84 -12.08
CA PRO A 453 -41.29 -1.65 -12.49
C PRO A 453 -41.17 -0.58 -13.58
N GLY A 454 -40.04 0.11 -13.64
CA GLY A 454 -39.78 1.15 -14.64
C GLY A 454 -40.35 2.54 -14.34
N ILE A 455 -41.12 2.71 -13.25
CA ILE A 455 -41.57 4.04 -12.81
C ILE A 455 -40.41 4.81 -12.18
N SER A 456 -40.22 6.05 -12.63
CA SER A 456 -39.27 6.99 -12.02
C SER A 456 -39.95 7.83 -10.96
N TYR A 457 -39.49 7.70 -9.72
CA TYR A 457 -40.06 8.40 -8.56
C TYR A 457 -39.21 9.61 -8.18
N TYR A 458 -39.85 10.71 -7.79
CA TYR A 458 -39.22 11.76 -7.00
C TYR A 458 -39.59 11.60 -5.53
N MET A 459 -38.79 12.19 -4.65
CA MET A 459 -39.04 12.15 -3.21
C MET A 459 -39.76 13.41 -2.73
N VAL A 460 -40.58 13.24 -1.69
CA VAL A 460 -41.30 14.33 -1.04
C VAL A 460 -41.20 14.18 0.47
N PHE A 461 -40.88 15.28 1.15
CA PHE A 461 -40.92 15.42 2.61
C PHE A 461 -41.94 16.49 2.99
N THR A 462 -42.85 16.15 3.91
CA THR A 462 -43.90 17.08 4.34
C THR A 462 -44.18 16.99 5.83
N SER A 463 -44.69 18.10 6.39
CA SER A 463 -45.43 18.08 7.65
C SER A 463 -46.83 18.64 7.43
N ALA A 464 -47.86 17.97 7.94
CA ALA A 464 -49.26 18.34 7.77
C ALA A 464 -49.98 18.40 9.12
N VAL A 465 -50.96 19.29 9.23
CA VAL A 465 -51.86 19.39 10.37
C VAL A 465 -53.15 18.62 10.04
N LYS A 466 -53.28 17.45 10.67
CA LYS A 466 -54.42 16.54 10.52
C LYS A 466 -55.17 16.44 11.84
N GLY A 467 -56.31 17.13 11.92
CA GLY A 467 -57.16 17.16 13.12
C GLY A 467 -56.79 18.27 14.10
N SER A 468 -57.14 18.07 15.37
CA SER A 468 -56.86 19.05 16.44
C SER A 468 -55.42 18.93 16.92
N VAL A 469 -54.77 20.08 17.12
CA VAL A 469 -53.42 20.23 17.67
C VAL A 469 -53.51 21.04 18.97
N ASP A 470 -52.69 20.70 19.95
CA ASP A 470 -52.43 21.56 21.09
C ASP A 470 -51.41 22.63 20.66
N ASP A 471 -51.87 23.86 20.51
CA ASP A 471 -51.06 24.99 20.02
C ASP A 471 -49.82 25.25 20.92
N SER A 472 -49.86 24.85 22.20
CA SER A 472 -48.72 25.02 23.12
C SER A 472 -47.53 24.09 22.82
N LEU A 473 -47.76 23.04 22.02
CA LEU A 473 -46.73 22.09 21.60
C LEU A 473 -46.12 22.43 20.23
N LEU A 474 -46.50 23.57 19.64
CA LEU A 474 -45.92 24.08 18.40
C LEU A 474 -44.76 25.06 18.69
N PRO A 475 -43.76 25.15 17.80
CA PRO A 475 -43.69 24.53 16.48
C PRO A 475 -43.31 23.04 16.51
N ALA A 476 -43.92 22.27 15.59
CA ALA A 476 -43.54 20.88 15.33
C ALA A 476 -42.51 20.82 14.19
N THR A 477 -41.52 19.93 14.28
CA THR A 477 -40.42 19.85 13.32
C THR A 477 -40.27 18.47 12.70
N LEU A 478 -39.94 18.46 11.41
CA LEU A 478 -39.36 17.32 10.68
C LEU A 478 -37.97 17.74 10.24
N GLU A 479 -36.95 17.06 10.75
CA GLU A 479 -35.55 17.43 10.60
C GLU A 479 -34.81 16.38 9.75
N LEU A 480 -34.03 16.83 8.78
CA LEU A 480 -33.21 16.00 7.91
C LEU A 480 -31.74 16.39 8.06
N ASP A 481 -30.91 15.43 8.42
CA ASP A 481 -29.45 15.61 8.51
C ASP A 481 -28.82 15.42 7.12
N TRP A 482 -29.23 14.37 6.40
CA TRP A 482 -28.85 14.17 5.01
C TRP A 482 -29.86 13.33 4.24
N VAL A 483 -29.81 13.43 2.92
CA VAL A 483 -30.53 12.57 1.97
C VAL A 483 -29.54 12.03 0.95
N LYS A 484 -29.57 10.71 0.72
CA LYS A 484 -28.72 10.01 -0.24
C LYS A 484 -29.56 9.12 -1.14
N CYS A 485 -29.26 9.12 -2.43
CA CYS A 485 -29.82 8.20 -3.39
C CYS A 485 -28.72 7.53 -4.19
N TRP A 486 -28.85 6.23 -4.38
CA TRP A 486 -27.93 5.43 -5.15
C TRP A 486 -28.66 4.69 -6.26
N GLU A 487 -28.02 4.63 -7.42
CA GLU A 487 -28.39 3.74 -8.51
C GLU A 487 -27.40 2.58 -8.58
N LYS A 488 -27.83 1.44 -9.12
CA LYS A 488 -26.91 0.31 -9.30
C LYS A 488 -25.84 0.70 -10.34
N LYS A 489 -24.58 0.34 -10.09
CA LYS A 489 -23.53 0.43 -11.11
C LYS A 489 -23.88 -0.51 -12.27
N GLU A 490 -23.68 -0.04 -13.49
CA GLU A 490 -23.81 -0.86 -14.70
C GLU A 490 -22.72 -1.93 -14.79
#